data_AF-A0A383RA01-F1
#
_entry.id   AF-A0A383RA01-F1
#
_cell.length_a   1.000
_cell.length_b   1.000
_cell.length_c   1.000
_cell.angle_alpha   90.00
_cell.angle_beta   90.00
_cell.angle_gamma   90.00
#
_symmetry.space_group_name_H-M   'P 1'
#
loop_
_entity.id
_entity.type
_entity.pdbx_description
1 polymer ?
#
loop_
_entity_poly.entity_id
_entity_poly.type
_entity_poly.pdbx_seq_one_letter_code
_entity_poly.pdbx_strand_id
1 'polypeptide(L)'
;MHIVLLLVAGLFAIFLVSSIIRQDYRNIVFQSIVLSVLLLLYIVFRKDQKRSNEFAIWLYLNREQLQQEGTNYEQCLIDHESEFVQYEVCLSFGIFSYRTKTGYYVKGYHLTPLLNLVFSLYTFVFGWWALPSGPINTVRALGFNLLAKPKKLEEVLTEIEVEMNDALRKEEQKRMKKQSRMSKEEQVIDNQQ
;
A
#
# COMPACT_ATOMS: atom_id res chain seq x y z
N MET A 1 -3.76 1.19 -2.30
CA MET A 1 -4.36 2.17 -1.36
C MET A 1 -4.31 3.62 -1.84
N HIS A 2 -3.17 4.13 -2.32
CA HIS A 2 -3.00 5.54 -2.69
C HIS A 2 -4.00 6.04 -3.77
N ILE A 3 -4.40 5.19 -4.73
CA ILE A 3 -5.47 5.54 -5.69
C ILE A 3 -6.81 5.76 -4.99
N VAL A 4 -7.17 4.91 -4.02
CA VAL A 4 -8.43 5.03 -3.28
C VAL A 4 -8.45 6.33 -2.45
N LEU A 5 -7.35 6.65 -1.75
CA LEU A 5 -7.22 7.93 -1.04
C LEU A 5 -7.38 9.13 -1.98
N LEU A 6 -6.79 9.07 -3.18
CA LEU A 6 -6.92 10.13 -4.19
C LEU A 6 -8.36 10.24 -4.71
N LEU A 7 -9.06 9.13 -4.94
CA LEU A 7 -10.47 9.14 -5.34
C LEU A 7 -11.36 9.76 -4.26
N VAL A 8 -11.17 9.37 -2.99
CA VAL A 8 -11.91 9.95 -1.86
C VAL A 8 -11.60 11.44 -1.72
N ALA A 9 -10.33 11.84 -1.81
CA ALA A 9 -9.95 13.26 -1.81
C ALA A 9 -10.59 14.02 -2.98
N GLY A 10 -10.66 13.43 -4.17
CA GLY A 10 -11.35 13.99 -5.33
C GLY A 10 -12.85 14.22 -5.08
N LEU A 11 -13.53 13.29 -4.41
CA LEU A 11 -14.93 13.47 -4.02
C LEU A 11 -15.10 14.65 -3.05
N PHE A 12 -14.24 14.75 -2.02
CA PHE A 12 -14.27 15.89 -1.09
C PHE A 12 -13.94 17.22 -1.77
N ALA A 13 -13.07 17.24 -2.77
CA ALA A 13 -12.78 18.44 -3.56
C ALA A 13 -14.01 18.89 -4.38
N ILE A 14 -14.76 17.96 -4.96
CA ILE A 14 -16.02 18.28 -5.66
C ILE A 14 -17.05 18.86 -4.68
N PHE A 15 -17.19 18.26 -3.49
CA PHE A 15 -18.07 18.81 -2.45
C PHE A 15 -17.62 20.19 -1.98
N LEU A 16 -16.32 20.44 -1.86
CA LEU A 16 -15.76 21.74 -1.51
C LEU A 16 -16.16 22.83 -2.51
N VAL A 17 -16.02 22.54 -3.82
CA VAL A 17 -16.46 23.46 -4.87
C VAL A 17 -17.97 23.74 -4.77
N SER A 18 -18.78 22.71 -4.52
CA SER A 18 -20.22 22.87 -4.33
C SER A 18 -20.57 23.74 -3.11
N SER A 19 -19.86 23.56 -1.99
CA SER A 19 -20.04 24.35 -0.76
C SER A 19 -19.64 25.81 -0.96
N ILE A 20 -18.58 26.09 -1.74
CA ILE A 20 -18.16 27.44 -2.11
C ILE A 20 -19.26 28.15 -2.91
N ILE A 21 -19.85 27.47 -3.90
CA ILE A 21 -20.94 28.04 -4.71
C ILE A 21 -22.16 28.38 -3.85
N ARG A 22 -22.46 27.56 -2.83
CA ARG A 22 -23.57 27.77 -1.89
C ARG A 22 -23.27 28.75 -0.77
N GLN A 23 -22.04 29.28 -0.69
CA GLN A 23 -21.55 30.17 0.38
C GLN A 23 -21.72 29.59 1.80
N ASP A 24 -21.64 28.27 1.94
CA ASP A 24 -21.73 27.61 3.25
C ASP A 24 -20.35 27.54 3.92
N TYR A 25 -19.99 28.60 4.64
CA TYR A 25 -18.68 28.73 5.29
C TYR A 25 -18.32 27.57 6.24
N ARG A 26 -19.31 26.99 6.94
CA ARG A 26 -19.07 25.88 7.86
C ARG A 26 -18.61 24.64 7.10
N ASN A 27 -19.29 24.32 6.01
CA ASN A 27 -18.94 23.19 5.17
C ASN A 27 -17.62 23.40 4.44
N ILE A 28 -17.33 24.62 4.01
CA ILE A 28 -16.03 24.96 3.39
C ILE A 28 -14.87 24.68 4.35
N VAL A 29 -14.94 25.18 5.59
CA VAL A 29 -13.88 24.97 6.59
C VAL A 29 -13.72 23.47 6.89
N PHE A 30 -14.82 22.77 7.15
CA PHE A 30 -14.78 21.34 7.44
C PHE A 30 -14.16 20.53 6.29
N GLN A 31 -14.62 20.76 5.05
CA GLN A 31 -14.14 20.02 3.88
C GLN A 31 -12.68 20.35 3.55
N SER A 32 -12.23 21.59 3.77
CA SER A 32 -10.83 21.99 3.61
C SER A 32 -9.90 21.24 4.59
N ILE A 33 -10.31 21.11 5.85
CA ILE A 33 -9.55 20.34 6.86
C ILE A 33 -9.47 18.87 6.46
N VAL A 34 -10.61 18.25 6.12
CA VAL A 34 -10.65 16.84 5.71
C VAL A 34 -9.79 16.59 4.48
N LEU A 35 -9.89 17.45 3.46
CA LEU A 35 -9.09 17.34 2.24
C LEU A 35 -7.59 17.45 2.54
N SER A 36 -7.19 18.38 3.42
CA SER A 36 -5.80 18.56 3.83
C SER A 36 -5.24 17.31 4.53
N VAL A 37 -6.02 16.71 5.44
CA VAL A 37 -5.66 15.46 6.12
C VAL A 37 -5.53 14.30 5.12
N LEU A 38 -6.48 14.16 4.21
CA LEU A 38 -6.45 13.11 3.18
C LEU A 38 -5.24 13.23 2.25
N LEU A 39 -4.88 14.45 1.85
CA LEU A 39 -3.69 14.70 1.04
C LEU A 39 -2.39 14.41 1.80
N LEU A 40 -2.30 14.79 3.07
CA LEU A 40 -1.16 14.47 3.92
C LEU A 40 -1.00 12.95 4.05
N LEU A 41 -2.08 12.23 4.33
CA LEU A 41 -2.08 10.76 4.40
C LEU A 41 -1.66 10.16 3.05
N TYR A 42 -2.19 10.65 1.94
CA TYR A 42 -1.79 10.22 0.61
C TYR A 42 -0.28 10.37 0.38
N ILE A 43 0.31 11.51 0.76
CA ILE A 43 1.76 11.74 0.63
C ILE A 43 2.55 10.77 1.51
N VAL A 44 2.16 10.62 2.78
CA VAL A 44 2.83 9.71 3.73
C VAL A 44 2.80 8.27 3.22
N PHE A 45 1.63 7.77 2.82
CA PHE A 45 1.50 6.40 2.32
C PHE A 45 2.19 6.19 0.98
N ARG A 46 2.22 7.20 0.10
CA ARG A 46 2.96 7.11 -1.16
C ARG A 46 4.46 7.01 -0.90
N LYS A 47 4.97 7.79 0.06
CA LYS A 47 6.39 7.76 0.46
C LYS A 47 6.73 6.42 1.11
N ASP A 48 5.90 5.94 2.04
CA ASP A 48 6.10 4.66 2.71
C ASP A 48 6.07 3.48 1.73
N GLN A 49 5.11 3.44 0.81
CA GLN A 49 5.05 2.40 -0.23
C GLN A 49 6.30 2.40 -1.11
N LYS A 50 6.80 3.59 -1.50
CA LYS A 50 8.01 3.69 -2.33
C LYS A 50 9.21 3.11 -1.58
N ARG A 51 9.42 3.53 -0.33
CA ARG A 51 10.52 3.02 0.51
C ARG A 51 10.40 1.52 0.74
N SER A 52 9.20 1.02 1.01
CA SER A 52 8.95 -0.41 1.16
C SER A 52 9.29 -1.21 -0.09
N ASN A 53 8.94 -0.70 -1.28
CA ASN A 53 9.21 -1.41 -2.53
C ASN A 53 10.71 -1.41 -2.82
N GLU A 54 11.39 -0.27 -2.60
CA GLU A 54 12.85 -0.18 -2.73
C GLU A 54 13.55 -1.14 -1.76
N PHE A 55 13.05 -1.23 -0.52
CA PHE A 55 13.56 -2.16 0.46
C PHE A 55 13.35 -3.64 0.07
N ALA A 56 12.17 -4.00 -0.41
CA ALA A 56 11.88 -5.37 -0.85
C ALA A 56 12.75 -5.78 -2.05
N ILE A 57 12.94 -4.87 -3.01
CA ILE A 57 13.84 -5.09 -4.16
C ILE A 57 15.27 -5.26 -3.66
N TRP A 58 15.72 -4.40 -2.74
CA TRP A 58 17.05 -4.51 -2.16
C TRP A 58 17.25 -5.84 -1.42
N LEU A 59 16.27 -6.29 -0.63
CA LEU A 59 16.31 -7.60 0.05
C LEU A 59 16.45 -8.74 -0.96
N TYR A 60 15.67 -8.70 -2.05
CA TYR A 60 15.72 -9.74 -3.07
C TYR A 60 17.07 -9.76 -3.80
N LEU A 61 17.61 -8.59 -4.16
CA LEU A 61 18.88 -8.49 -4.89
C LEU A 61 20.07 -8.94 -4.05
N ASN A 62 20.04 -8.71 -2.73
CA ASN A 62 21.12 -9.04 -1.82
C ASN A 62 20.88 -10.35 -1.06
N ARG A 63 19.89 -11.17 -1.45
CA ARG A 63 19.48 -12.37 -0.70
C ARG A 63 20.63 -13.33 -0.38
N GLU A 64 21.54 -13.54 -1.32
CA GLU A 64 22.67 -14.47 -1.16
C GLU A 64 23.69 -13.92 -0.16
N GLN A 65 23.98 -12.61 -0.24
CA GLN A 65 24.88 -11.93 0.70
C GLN A 65 24.28 -11.90 2.12
N LEU A 66 22.96 -11.64 2.23
CA LEU A 66 22.25 -11.60 3.50
C LEU A 66 22.28 -12.95 4.24
N GLN A 67 22.30 -14.07 3.51
CA GLN A 67 22.39 -15.41 4.08
C GLN A 67 23.79 -15.76 4.59
N GLN A 68 24.85 -15.15 4.03
CA GLN A 68 26.23 -15.50 4.37
C GLN A 68 26.83 -14.57 5.42
N GLU A 69 26.80 -13.26 5.18
CA GLU A 69 27.56 -12.27 5.96
C GLU A 69 26.70 -11.12 6.47
N GLY A 70 25.50 -10.95 5.92
CA GLY A 70 24.68 -9.75 6.15
C GLY A 70 25.15 -8.56 5.32
N THR A 71 24.31 -7.52 5.22
CA THR A 71 24.65 -6.28 4.50
C THR A 71 23.88 -5.10 5.07
N ASN A 72 24.41 -3.89 4.84
CA ASN A 72 23.84 -2.66 5.40
C ASN A 72 22.81 -2.05 4.47
N TYR A 73 21.59 -1.83 4.97
CA TYR A 73 20.55 -1.02 4.34
C TYR A 73 20.32 0.25 5.15
N GLU A 74 20.53 1.43 4.55
CA GLU A 74 20.32 2.73 5.24
C GLU A 74 20.99 2.79 6.64
N GLN A 75 22.23 2.30 6.77
CA GLN A 75 22.98 2.22 8.03
C GLN A 75 22.45 1.20 9.06
N CYS A 76 21.46 0.38 8.69
CA CYS A 76 21.02 -0.78 9.46
C CYS A 76 21.69 -2.05 8.92
N LEU A 77 22.44 -2.75 9.76
CA LEU A 77 22.93 -4.10 9.42
C LEU A 77 21.74 -5.05 9.40
N ILE A 78 21.59 -5.77 8.29
CA ILE A 78 20.57 -6.80 8.12
C ILE A 78 21.29 -8.12 7.85
N ASP A 79 20.95 -9.12 8.63
CA ASP A 79 21.53 -10.46 8.63
C ASP A 79 20.44 -11.53 8.82
N HIS A 80 20.86 -12.80 8.95
CA HIS A 80 19.97 -13.93 9.14
C HIS A 80 19.19 -13.92 10.48
N GLU A 81 19.69 -13.21 11.49
CA GLU A 81 19.02 -13.07 12.80
C GLU A 81 18.03 -11.90 12.82
N SER A 82 18.08 -11.03 11.82
CA SER A 82 17.21 -9.87 11.70
C SER A 82 15.74 -10.28 11.60
N GLU A 83 14.93 -9.67 12.46
CA GLU A 83 13.48 -9.89 12.51
C GLU A 83 12.72 -8.73 11.85
N PHE A 84 11.67 -9.07 11.12
CA PHE A 84 10.85 -8.13 10.37
C PHE A 84 9.41 -8.17 10.86
N VAL A 85 8.76 -7.01 10.91
CA VAL A 85 7.34 -6.89 11.25
C VAL A 85 6.62 -6.19 10.12
N GLN A 86 5.40 -6.63 9.84
CA GLN A 86 4.52 -6.05 8.85
C GLN A 86 3.17 -5.76 9.52
N TYR A 87 2.50 -4.68 9.12
CA TYR A 87 1.20 -4.28 9.63
C TYR A 87 0.16 -4.29 8.52
N GLU A 88 -1.11 -4.30 8.88
CA GLU A 88 -2.24 -4.09 7.98
C GLU A 88 -2.85 -2.71 8.21
N VAL A 89 -3.24 -2.08 7.11
CA VAL A 89 -4.04 -0.85 7.12
C VAL A 89 -5.37 -1.08 6.41
N CYS A 90 -6.43 -0.57 7.00
CA CYS A 90 -7.76 -0.59 6.40
C CYS A 90 -8.27 0.83 6.16
N LEU A 91 -8.79 1.06 4.94
CA LEU A 91 -9.50 2.27 4.56
C LEU A 91 -10.84 1.86 3.99
N SER A 92 -11.91 2.41 4.55
CA SER A 92 -13.27 2.17 4.11
C SER A 92 -13.95 3.50 3.84
N PHE A 93 -14.80 3.54 2.81
CA PHE A 93 -15.60 4.70 2.46
C PHE A 93 -16.84 4.29 1.65
N GLY A 94 -18.02 4.64 2.17
CA GLY A 94 -19.31 4.37 1.54
C GLY A 94 -19.63 2.87 1.45
N ILE A 95 -19.34 2.26 0.32
CA ILE A 95 -19.54 0.82 0.06
C ILE A 95 -18.22 0.07 -0.20
N PHE A 96 -17.11 0.80 -0.28
CA PHE A 96 -15.80 0.23 -0.59
C PHE A 96 -14.97 0.08 0.68
N SER A 97 -14.41 -1.10 0.90
CA SER A 97 -13.44 -1.35 1.95
C SER A 97 -12.18 -1.94 1.34
N TYR A 98 -11.04 -1.31 1.62
CA TYR A 98 -9.73 -1.72 1.12
C TYR A 98 -8.82 -2.03 2.31
N ARG A 99 -8.25 -3.24 2.29
CA ARG A 99 -7.29 -3.72 3.28
C ARG A 99 -6.01 -4.08 2.58
N THR A 100 -4.88 -3.62 3.09
CA THR A 100 -3.57 -3.91 2.51
C THR A 100 -2.51 -4.00 3.59
N LYS A 101 -1.43 -4.71 3.28
CA LYS A 101 -0.27 -4.82 4.14
C LYS A 101 0.69 -3.65 3.87
N THR A 102 1.37 -3.20 4.92
CA THR A 102 2.47 -2.24 4.83
C THR A 102 3.73 -2.92 4.31
N GLY A 103 4.82 -2.15 4.20
CA GLY A 103 6.14 -2.74 4.04
C GLY A 103 6.62 -3.54 5.24
N TYR A 104 7.72 -4.26 5.03
CA TYR A 104 8.49 -4.87 6.10
C TYR A 104 9.28 -3.80 6.84
N TYR A 105 9.22 -3.85 8.17
CA TYR A 105 9.99 -3.01 9.06
C TYR A 105 10.94 -3.88 9.88
N VAL A 106 12.22 -3.53 9.90
CA VAL A 106 13.23 -4.19 10.75
C VAL A 106 12.98 -3.86 12.22
N LYS A 107 12.81 -4.91 13.04
CA LYS A 107 12.64 -4.80 14.48
C LYS A 107 13.97 -4.39 15.13
N GLY A 108 13.92 -3.45 16.08
CA GLY A 108 15.11 -2.90 16.75
C GLY A 108 15.70 -1.67 16.05
N TYR A 109 15.59 -1.59 14.72
CA TYR A 109 15.97 -0.38 13.96
C TYR A 109 14.82 0.62 13.85
N HIS A 110 13.64 0.15 13.46
CA HIS A 110 12.44 0.99 13.43
C HIS A 110 11.72 0.98 14.77
N LEU A 111 11.03 2.08 15.09
CA LEU A 111 10.14 2.20 16.25
C LEU A 111 8.86 1.39 16.02
N THR A 112 8.97 0.06 15.99
CA THR A 112 7.87 -0.86 15.69
C THR A 112 6.64 -0.69 16.60
N PRO A 113 6.75 -0.42 17.93
CA PRO A 113 5.56 -0.17 18.75
C PRO A 113 4.81 1.10 18.34
N LEU A 114 5.55 2.16 17.97
CA LEU A 114 4.96 3.40 17.48
C LEU A 114 4.30 3.20 16.12
N LEU A 115 4.94 2.46 15.21
CA LEU A 115 4.36 2.12 13.91
C LEU A 115 3.07 1.31 14.08
N ASN A 116 3.06 0.32 14.97
CA ASN A 116 1.86 -0.45 15.29
C ASN A 116 0.72 0.46 15.76
N LEU A 117 1.01 1.36 16.71
CA LEU A 117 0.02 2.31 17.23
C LEU A 117 -0.52 3.21 16.11
N VAL A 118 0.36 3.75 15.27
CA VAL A 118 -0.04 4.64 14.16
C VAL A 118 -0.91 3.91 13.14
N PHE A 119 -0.52 2.71 12.70
CA PHE A 119 -1.31 1.95 11.71
C PHE A 119 -2.61 1.39 12.28
N SER A 120 -2.61 1.01 13.55
CA SER A 120 -3.83 0.61 14.27
C SER A 120 -4.78 1.79 14.44
N LEU A 121 -4.28 2.96 14.84
CA LEU A 121 -5.11 4.17 14.95
C LEU A 121 -5.67 4.58 13.60
N TYR A 122 -4.86 4.56 12.53
CA TYR A 122 -5.32 4.80 11.18
C TYR A 122 -6.46 3.84 10.79
N THR A 123 -6.25 2.54 10.97
CA THR A 123 -7.24 1.50 10.69
C THR A 123 -8.52 1.70 11.51
N PHE A 124 -8.37 2.07 12.79
CA PHE A 124 -9.50 2.34 13.67
C PHE A 124 -10.25 3.62 13.32
N VAL A 125 -9.62 4.65 12.76
CA VAL A 125 -10.36 5.86 12.36
C VAL A 125 -11.00 5.70 10.99
N PHE A 126 -10.30 5.08 10.04
CA PHE A 126 -10.69 5.07 8.63
C PHE A 126 -11.33 3.77 8.16
N GLY A 127 -11.31 2.69 8.95
CA GLY A 127 -11.81 1.39 8.53
C GLY A 127 -13.33 1.19 8.61
N TRP A 128 -14.06 2.01 9.37
CA TRP A 128 -15.48 1.74 9.68
C TRP A 128 -16.49 2.21 8.62
N TRP A 129 -16.09 3.13 7.75
CA TRP A 129 -17.03 3.91 6.94
C TRP A 129 -17.63 3.17 5.73
N ALA A 130 -17.53 1.84 5.67
CA ALA A 130 -18.19 1.03 4.65
C ALA A 130 -19.08 -0.04 5.26
N LEU A 131 -20.36 -0.08 4.86
CA LEU A 131 -21.32 -1.08 5.33
C LEU A 131 -21.49 -2.20 4.29
N PRO A 132 -21.45 -3.50 4.66
CA PRO A 132 -21.07 -4.08 5.96
C PRO A 132 -19.57 -4.45 6.06
N SER A 133 -18.82 -4.36 4.96
CA SER A 133 -17.45 -4.89 4.86
C SER A 133 -16.41 -4.14 5.71
N GLY A 134 -16.63 -2.86 5.98
CA GLY A 134 -15.71 -2.00 6.71
C GLY A 134 -15.44 -2.48 8.14
N PRO A 135 -16.46 -2.59 9.02
CA PRO A 135 -16.27 -3.10 10.37
C PRO A 135 -15.57 -4.47 10.42
N ILE A 136 -15.94 -5.39 9.53
CA ILE A 136 -15.35 -6.74 9.47
C ILE A 136 -13.85 -6.65 9.14
N ASN A 137 -13.48 -5.89 8.11
CA ASN A 137 -12.09 -5.74 7.71
C ASN A 137 -11.26 -4.95 8.74
N THR A 138 -11.90 -3.99 9.42
CA THR A 138 -11.26 -3.20 10.47
C THR A 138 -10.86 -4.07 11.65
N VAL A 139 -11.79 -4.87 12.17
CA VAL A 139 -11.50 -5.79 13.28
C VAL A 139 -10.42 -6.80 12.91
N ARG A 140 -10.45 -7.33 11.68
CA ARG A 140 -9.41 -8.24 11.19
C ARG A 140 -8.03 -7.57 11.12
N ALA A 141 -7.93 -6.37 10.57
CA ALA A 141 -6.68 -5.64 10.45
C ALA A 141 -6.12 -5.22 11.83
N LEU A 142 -7.00 -4.78 12.75
CA LEU A 142 -6.60 -4.48 14.13
C LEU A 142 -6.11 -5.73 14.86
N GLY A 143 -6.83 -6.84 14.73
CA GLY A 143 -6.40 -8.13 15.29
C GLY A 143 -5.05 -8.57 14.74
N PHE A 144 -4.83 -8.40 13.43
CA PHE A 144 -3.53 -8.67 12.80
C PHE A 144 -2.42 -7.79 13.39
N ASN A 145 -2.64 -6.49 13.54
CA ASN A 145 -1.64 -5.55 14.06
C ASN A 145 -1.29 -5.79 15.54
N LEU A 146 -2.30 -6.09 16.36
CA LEU A 146 -2.12 -6.39 17.78
C LEU A 146 -1.40 -7.72 17.99
N LEU A 147 -1.61 -8.69 17.10
CA LEU A 147 -0.99 -10.02 17.15
C LEU A 147 0.19 -10.17 16.19
N ALA A 148 0.68 -9.07 15.60
CA ALA A 148 1.71 -9.11 14.58
C ALA A 148 2.99 -9.73 15.14
N LYS A 149 3.35 -10.91 14.62
CA LYS A 149 4.56 -11.62 15.03
C LYS A 149 5.73 -11.20 14.15
N PRO A 150 6.94 -11.04 14.73
CA PRO A 150 8.13 -10.89 13.94
C PRO A 150 8.37 -12.12 13.07
N LYS A 151 8.78 -11.89 11.83
CA LYS A 151 9.16 -12.89 10.83
C LYS A 151 10.67 -12.89 10.68
N LYS A 152 11.24 -14.07 10.44
CA LYS A 152 12.68 -14.19 10.15
C LYS A 152 12.97 -13.77 8.72
N LEU A 153 14.24 -13.44 8.44
CA LEU A 153 14.71 -13.08 7.11
C LEU A 153 14.29 -14.11 6.04
N GLU A 154 14.46 -15.40 6.29
CA GLU A 154 14.13 -16.46 5.33
C GLU A 154 12.66 -16.45 4.91
N GLU A 155 11.75 -16.25 5.88
CA GLU A 155 10.31 -16.17 5.62
C GLU A 155 9.98 -14.94 4.76
N VAL A 156 10.59 -13.79 5.08
CA VAL A 156 10.42 -12.54 4.34
C VAL A 156 10.96 -12.66 2.92
N LEU A 157 12.15 -13.23 2.73
CA LEU A 157 12.74 -13.45 1.41
C LEU A 157 11.87 -14.38 0.56
N THR A 158 11.34 -15.45 1.16
CA THR A 158 10.42 -16.37 0.47
C THR A 158 9.15 -15.65 0.03
N GLU A 159 8.55 -14.83 0.91
CA GLU A 159 7.35 -14.05 0.56
C GLU A 159 7.63 -13.04 -0.57
N ILE A 160 8.76 -12.33 -0.52
CA ILE A 160 9.16 -11.38 -1.56
C ILE A 160 9.43 -12.09 -2.89
N GLU A 161 10.09 -13.25 -2.88
CA GLU A 161 10.36 -14.03 -4.08
C GLU A 161 9.06 -14.45 -4.78
N VAL A 162 8.09 -14.96 -4.00
CA VAL A 162 6.76 -15.31 -4.53
C VAL A 162 6.08 -14.09 -5.13
N GLU A 163 6.04 -12.96 -4.40
CA GLU A 163 5.42 -11.72 -4.88
C GLU A 163 6.05 -11.20 -6.17
N MET A 164 7.37 -11.26 -6.28
CA MET A 164 8.09 -10.74 -7.43
C MET A 164 7.97 -11.64 -8.66
N ASN A 165 8.01 -12.96 -8.47
CA ASN A 165 7.75 -13.93 -9.54
C ASN A 165 6.31 -13.77 -10.10
N ASP A 166 5.34 -13.54 -9.22
CA ASP A 166 3.96 -13.27 -9.64
C ASP A 166 3.81 -11.93 -10.38
N ALA A 167 4.58 -10.90 -9.98
CA ALA A 167 4.61 -9.61 -10.69
C ALA A 167 5.19 -9.77 -12.10
N LEU A 168 6.31 -10.46 -12.25
CA LEU A 168 6.95 -10.75 -13.55
C LEU A 168 6.00 -11.50 -14.49
N ARG A 169 5.37 -12.57 -14.01
CA ARG A 169 4.37 -13.34 -14.78
C ARG A 169 3.21 -12.46 -15.29
N LYS A 170 2.71 -11.54 -14.45
CA LYS A 170 1.64 -10.61 -14.85
C LYS A 170 2.10 -9.63 -15.92
N GLU A 171 3.35 -9.17 -15.88
CA GLU A 171 3.89 -8.29 -16.92
C GLU A 171 4.05 -8.99 -18.25
N GLU A 172 4.58 -10.21 -18.26
CA GLU A 172 4.70 -11.03 -19.47
C GLU A 172 3.34 -11.28 -20.12
N GLN A 173 2.32 -11.64 -19.32
CA GLN A 173 0.96 -11.81 -19.81
C GLN A 173 0.38 -10.53 -20.44
N LYS A 174 0.65 -9.35 -19.86
CA LYS A 174 0.23 -8.07 -20.44
C LYS A 174 0.92 -7.80 -21.77
N ARG A 175 2.22 -8.08 -21.88
CA ARG A 175 3.00 -7.93 -23.12
C ARG A 175 2.45 -8.84 -24.23
N MET A 176 2.20 -10.12 -23.93
CA MET A 176 1.59 -11.07 -24.88
C MET A 176 0.19 -10.64 -25.33
N LYS A 177 -0.66 -10.15 -24.42
CA LYS A 177 -1.99 -9.63 -24.78
C LYS A 177 -1.92 -8.37 -25.65
N LYS A 178 -0.95 -7.49 -25.40
CA LYS A 178 -0.75 -6.30 -26.23
C LYS A 178 -0.26 -6.68 -27.63
N GLN A 179 0.71 -7.58 -27.73
CA GLN A 179 1.27 -8.04 -29.01
C GLN A 179 0.23 -8.79 -29.86
N SER A 180 -0.61 -9.64 -29.26
CA SER A 180 -1.69 -10.32 -29.98
C SER A 180 -2.81 -9.39 -30.46
N ARG A 181 -3.04 -8.25 -29.79
CA ARG A 181 -3.96 -7.21 -30.30
C ARG A 181 -3.37 -6.48 -31.50
N MET A 182 -2.10 -6.07 -31.40
CA MET A 182 -1.43 -5.39 -32.52
C MET A 182 -1.36 -6.27 -33.77
N SER A 183 -1.01 -7.56 -33.62
CA SER A 183 -1.00 -8.50 -34.74
C SER A 183 -2.38 -8.71 -35.38
N LYS A 184 -3.47 -8.65 -34.61
CA LYS A 184 -4.84 -8.71 -35.16
C LYS A 184 -5.22 -7.43 -35.89
N GLU A 185 -4.82 -6.27 -35.36
CA GLU A 185 -5.07 -4.97 -36.01
C GLU A 185 -4.31 -4.87 -37.34
N GLU A 186 -3.06 -5.32 -37.40
CA GLU A 186 -2.27 -5.40 -38.65
C GLU A 186 -2.95 -6.30 -39.70
N GLN A 187 -3.40 -7.50 -39.31
CA GLN A 187 -4.14 -8.39 -40.21
C GLN A 187 -5.46 -7.80 -40.73
N VAL A 188 -6.16 -7.00 -39.93
CA VAL A 188 -7.40 -6.33 -40.38
C VAL A 188 -7.10 -5.26 -41.41
N ILE A 189 -6.00 -4.51 -41.24
CA ILE A 189 -5.58 -3.48 -42.19
C ILE A 189 -5.15 -4.11 -43.52
N ASP A 190 -4.38 -5.19 -43.48
CA ASP A 190 -3.92 -5.90 -44.70
C ASP A 190 -5.09 -6.50 -45.49
N ASN A 191 -6.15 -6.96 -44.83
CA ASN A 191 -7.34 -7.49 -45.49
C ASN A 191 -8.27 -6.42 -46.10
N GLN A 192 -8.03 -5.12 -45.83
CA GLN A 192 -8.81 -4.00 -46.36
C GLN A 192 -8.17 -3.33 -47.59
N GLN A 193 -6.96 -3.73 -47.98
CA GLN A 193 -6.24 -3.27 -49.17
C GLN A 193 -6.39 -4.26 -50.32
#